data_AF-A0A0V1K6B8-F1
#
_entry.id   AF-A0A0V1K6B8-F1
#
_cell.length_a   1.000
_cell.length_b   1.000
_cell.length_c   1.000
_cell.angle_alpha   90.00
_cell.angle_beta   90.00
_cell.angle_gamma   90.00
#
_symmetry.space_group_name_H-M   'P 1'
#
loop_
_entity.id
_entity.type
_entity.pdbx_description
1 polymer ?
#
loop_
_entity_poly.entity_id
_entity_poly.type
_entity_poly.pdbx_seq_one_letter_code
_entity_poly.pdbx_strand_id
1 'polypeptide(L)'
;MNSKKYFVRFTQLLVFVATSTIFALADGEVQFEKLQFSFNSLGNLSQTHKAVFNNDHLFLFGEHVDYDSTYDQHRNSILSGTYVMDIDLNTLAARKVLFPHLESTIFMEEKIFVYKNDIFMITYNTNWYFRYRFLYKWLNDSWVPMKFKTADIQFRMLFRYVEIHITLSDSDTVIFTTSLLGENMVIFSKFTENDEDVGYMLTRFYTTDELPLPSSHVLFTGIKGEKLSSIMEMKYGTYHWVPDTVIEVNPNNETFVEINIQGDVPNWAFSGPRYVFQSKDKLLLAGGTELIGIDQHKQSRDIWILNLSSYTYAQLPVQLPEEAMSYKMCAALDVEKSIYYVIDVDAGIYRVNLTRWLE
;
A
#
# COMPACT_ATOMS: atom_id res chain seq x y z
N MET A 1 -24.85 62.80 -1.00
CA MET A 1 -25.19 61.71 -0.06
C MET A 1 -25.17 60.37 -0.80
N ASN A 2 -24.18 59.52 -0.52
CA ASN A 2 -23.95 58.24 -1.21
C ASN A 2 -23.99 57.04 -0.23
N SER A 3 -24.61 57.18 0.94
CA SER A 3 -24.50 56.23 2.06
C SER A 3 -25.08 54.85 1.78
N LYS A 4 -26.12 54.74 0.93
CA LYS A 4 -26.74 53.44 0.58
C LYS A 4 -25.82 52.51 -0.21
N LYS A 5 -24.97 53.04 -1.10
CA LYS A 5 -24.02 52.21 -1.88
C LYS A 5 -22.88 51.65 -1.03
N TYR A 6 -22.41 52.41 -0.04
CA TYR A 6 -21.39 51.94 0.90
C TYR A 6 -21.94 50.91 1.87
N PHE A 7 -23.18 51.06 2.34
CA PHE A 7 -23.80 50.09 3.24
C PHE A 7 -23.96 48.71 2.58
N VAL A 8 -24.44 48.66 1.33
CA VAL A 8 -24.62 47.39 0.59
C VAL A 8 -23.27 46.69 0.34
N ARG A 9 -22.22 47.42 -0.04
CA ARG A 9 -20.88 46.85 -0.22
C ARG A 9 -20.27 46.37 1.10
N PHE A 10 -20.52 47.07 2.21
CA PHE A 10 -20.02 46.69 3.52
C PHE A 10 -20.72 45.42 4.04
N THR A 11 -22.04 45.28 3.84
CA THR A 11 -22.76 44.03 4.16
C THR A 11 -22.35 42.86 3.28
N GLN A 12 -22.08 43.08 1.98
CA GLN A 12 -21.56 42.03 1.10
C GLN A 12 -20.16 41.58 1.51
N LEU A 13 -19.29 42.51 1.90
CA LEU A 13 -17.96 42.20 2.42
C LEU A 13 -18.04 41.43 3.75
N LEU A 14 -18.93 41.84 4.66
CA LEU A 14 -19.15 41.14 5.94
C LEU A 14 -19.73 39.74 5.75
N VAL A 15 -20.65 39.55 4.80
CA VAL A 15 -21.17 38.22 4.47
C VAL A 15 -20.07 37.37 3.83
N PHE A 16 -19.24 37.93 2.94
CA PHE A 16 -18.12 37.21 2.32
C PHE A 16 -17.04 36.82 3.33
N VAL A 17 -16.69 37.73 4.24
CA VAL A 17 -15.76 37.46 5.36
C VAL A 17 -16.37 36.44 6.31
N ALA A 18 -17.64 36.57 6.68
CA ALA A 18 -18.31 35.61 7.56
C ALA A 18 -18.38 34.21 6.93
N THR A 19 -18.74 34.09 5.65
CA THR A 19 -18.74 32.80 4.94
C THR A 19 -17.34 32.22 4.81
N SER A 20 -16.32 33.04 4.50
CA SER A 20 -14.93 32.55 4.41
C SER A 20 -14.37 32.14 5.76
N THR A 21 -14.70 32.83 6.87
CA THR A 21 -14.38 32.35 8.21
C THR A 21 -15.16 31.11 8.61
N ILE A 22 -16.42 30.93 8.18
CA ILE A 22 -17.20 29.72 8.49
C ILE A 22 -16.65 28.51 7.72
N PHE A 23 -16.20 28.68 6.46
CA PHE A 23 -15.50 27.61 5.74
C PHE A 23 -14.11 27.33 6.31
N ALA A 24 -13.38 28.36 6.78
CA ALA A 24 -12.09 28.18 7.45
C ALA A 24 -12.20 27.64 8.90
N LEU A 25 -13.33 27.82 9.59
CA LEU A 25 -13.61 27.23 10.91
C LEU A 25 -14.28 25.86 10.82
N ALA A 26 -14.83 25.49 9.66
CA ALA A 26 -15.29 24.12 9.37
C ALA A 26 -14.15 23.21 8.90
N ASP A 27 -12.98 23.77 8.55
CA ASP A 27 -11.70 23.07 8.51
C ASP A 27 -11.22 22.83 9.96
N GLY A 28 -11.95 22.03 10.73
CA GLY A 28 -11.33 21.39 11.89
C GLY A 28 -10.09 20.66 11.40
N GLU A 29 -8.95 20.85 12.07
CA GLU A 29 -7.73 20.11 11.75
C GLU A 29 -8.08 18.62 11.73
N VAL A 30 -8.03 18.02 10.54
CA VAL A 30 -8.20 16.56 10.44
C VAL A 30 -6.95 15.96 11.05
N GLN A 31 -7.13 15.31 12.19
CA GLN A 31 -6.06 14.69 12.95
C GLN A 31 -6.34 13.21 13.10
N PHE A 32 -5.28 12.45 13.36
CA PHE A 32 -5.42 11.07 13.77
C PHE A 32 -6.04 10.97 15.15
N GLU A 33 -7.09 10.16 15.26
CA GLU A 33 -7.68 9.73 16.53
C GLU A 33 -6.93 8.49 17.03
N LYS A 34 -6.39 8.55 18.24
CA LYS A 34 -5.85 7.37 18.94
C LYS A 34 -6.99 6.55 19.54
N LEU A 35 -7.11 5.29 19.13
CA LEU A 35 -8.09 4.38 19.71
C LEU A 35 -7.69 4.01 21.14
N GLN A 36 -8.68 3.89 22.02
CA GLN A 36 -8.49 3.41 23.40
C GLN A 36 -8.27 1.89 23.41
N PHE A 37 -7.14 1.47 22.86
CA PHE A 37 -6.74 0.07 22.72
C PHE A 37 -5.32 -0.12 23.25
N SER A 38 -5.05 -1.27 23.88
CA SER A 38 -3.71 -1.61 24.38
C SER A 38 -3.32 -3.03 23.99
N PHE A 39 -2.11 -3.18 23.48
CA PHE A 39 -1.52 -4.46 23.11
C PHE A 39 -1.01 -5.28 24.31
N ASN A 40 -0.92 -4.67 25.50
CA ASN A 40 -0.25 -5.25 26.67
C ASN A 40 -0.84 -6.60 27.12
N SER A 41 -2.14 -6.81 26.92
CA SER A 41 -2.83 -8.06 27.30
C SER A 41 -2.54 -9.23 26.35
N LEU A 42 -1.89 -9.00 25.20
CA LEU A 42 -1.63 -10.02 24.16
C LEU A 42 -0.27 -10.72 24.31
N GLY A 43 0.45 -10.43 25.40
CA GLY A 43 1.73 -11.03 25.75
C GLY A 43 2.86 -10.59 24.82
N ASN A 44 3.84 -11.47 24.59
CA ASN A 44 5.01 -11.15 23.76
C ASN A 44 4.60 -10.99 22.29
N LEU A 45 4.85 -9.80 21.73
CA LEU A 45 4.59 -9.50 20.33
C LEU A 45 5.89 -9.44 19.53
N SER A 46 5.76 -9.62 18.23
CA SER A 46 6.83 -9.41 17.27
C SER A 46 7.07 -7.91 17.12
N GLN A 47 8.27 -7.56 16.68
CA GLN A 47 8.60 -6.19 16.36
C GLN A 47 7.89 -5.71 15.10
N THR A 48 7.63 -6.57 14.12
CA THR A 48 7.00 -6.16 12.85
C THR A 48 5.83 -7.06 12.50
N HIS A 49 4.89 -6.49 11.75
CA HIS A 49 3.65 -7.16 11.34
C HIS A 49 3.30 -6.79 9.90
N LYS A 50 2.66 -7.73 9.21
CA LYS A 50 1.86 -7.43 8.02
C LYS A 50 0.42 -7.16 8.48
N ALA A 51 -0.14 -6.02 8.09
CA ALA A 51 -1.47 -5.59 8.50
C ALA A 51 -2.43 -5.57 7.32
N VAL A 52 -3.66 -6.06 7.53
CA VAL A 52 -4.77 -5.90 6.60
C VAL A 52 -6.05 -5.56 7.36
N PHE A 53 -6.89 -4.74 6.73
CA PHE A 53 -8.26 -4.48 7.19
C PHE A 53 -9.20 -5.44 6.47
N ASN A 54 -10.15 -6.05 7.19
CA ASN A 54 -11.20 -6.86 6.60
C ASN A 54 -12.42 -6.92 7.52
N ASN A 55 -13.63 -6.67 7.00
CA ASN A 55 -14.91 -6.79 7.73
C ASN A 55 -14.92 -6.15 9.13
N ASP A 56 -14.53 -4.87 9.26
CA ASP A 56 -14.42 -4.14 10.54
C ASP A 56 -13.40 -4.68 11.55
N HIS A 57 -12.47 -5.52 11.08
CA HIS A 57 -11.38 -6.04 11.89
C HIS A 57 -10.03 -5.62 11.30
N LEU A 58 -9.05 -5.39 12.18
CA LEU A 58 -7.64 -5.31 11.82
C LEU A 58 -6.96 -6.65 12.12
N PHE A 59 -6.34 -7.23 11.11
CA PHE A 59 -5.53 -8.44 11.24
C PHE A 59 -4.06 -8.08 11.16
N LEU A 60 -3.31 -8.36 12.22
CA LEU A 60 -1.87 -8.13 12.31
C LEU A 60 -1.14 -9.48 12.41
N PHE A 61 -0.53 -9.91 11.31
CA PHE A 61 0.26 -11.13 11.25
C PHE A 61 1.69 -10.83 11.69
N GLY A 62 2.12 -11.38 12.82
CA GLY A 62 3.45 -11.13 13.36
C GLY A 62 4.54 -11.76 12.48
N GLU A 63 5.55 -10.98 12.11
CA GLU A 63 6.65 -11.51 11.30
C GLU A 63 7.71 -12.13 12.21
N HIS A 64 8.31 -13.24 11.80
CA HIS A 64 9.52 -13.76 12.42
C HIS A 64 10.73 -13.25 11.65
N VAL A 65 11.78 -12.86 12.38
CA VAL A 65 13.06 -12.51 11.77
C VAL A 65 13.87 -13.78 11.62
N ASP A 66 13.95 -14.28 10.39
CA ASP A 66 14.81 -15.40 10.05
C ASP A 66 16.25 -14.88 9.90
N TYR A 67 17.11 -15.23 10.85
CA TYR A 67 18.55 -14.96 10.78
C TYR A 67 19.23 -16.10 10.02
N ASP A 68 19.62 -15.88 8.77
CA ASP A 68 20.55 -16.78 8.09
C ASP A 68 21.99 -16.27 8.29
N SER A 69 22.83 -17.08 8.93
CA SER A 69 24.24 -16.75 9.15
C SER A 69 25.09 -16.72 7.86
N THR A 70 24.56 -17.20 6.74
CA THR A 70 25.29 -17.31 5.46
C THR A 70 25.00 -16.18 4.47
N TYR A 71 23.96 -15.37 4.70
CA TYR A 71 23.62 -14.21 3.88
C TYR A 71 23.44 -12.99 4.79
N ASP A 72 24.04 -11.84 4.44
CA ASP A 72 23.99 -10.59 5.24
C ASP A 72 22.59 -9.94 5.31
N GLN A 73 21.53 -10.68 4.97
CA GLN A 73 20.17 -10.15 4.85
C GLN A 73 19.25 -10.91 5.80
N HIS A 74 18.73 -10.18 6.78
CA HIS A 74 17.65 -10.65 7.64
C HIS A 74 16.34 -10.56 6.87
N ARG A 75 15.48 -11.57 7.04
CA ARG A 75 14.17 -11.58 6.41
C ARG A 75 13.07 -11.60 7.45
N ASN A 76 12.06 -10.75 7.26
CA ASN A 76 10.84 -10.77 8.04
C ASN A 76 9.80 -11.59 7.27
N SER A 77 9.34 -12.69 7.87
CA SER A 77 8.43 -13.64 7.23
C SER A 77 7.34 -14.08 8.19
N ILE A 78 6.10 -14.18 7.71
CA ILE A 78 5.03 -14.85 8.47
C ILE A 78 4.97 -16.35 8.20
N LEU A 79 5.68 -16.86 7.18
CA LEU A 79 5.67 -18.28 6.82
C LEU A 79 6.30 -19.17 7.89
N SER A 80 7.21 -18.60 8.69
CA SER A 80 7.93 -19.32 9.74
C SER A 80 7.04 -19.77 10.92
N GLY A 81 5.77 -19.35 10.95
CA GLY A 81 4.79 -19.72 11.96
C GLY A 81 4.88 -18.83 13.19
N THR A 82 3.85 -18.02 13.42
CA THR A 82 3.84 -17.02 14.49
C THR A 82 2.45 -16.92 15.12
N TYR A 83 1.77 -15.80 14.93
CA TYR A 83 0.43 -15.52 15.37
C TYR A 83 -0.19 -14.43 14.49
N VAL A 84 -1.51 -14.37 14.51
CA VAL A 84 -2.28 -13.20 14.10
C VAL A 84 -2.92 -12.56 15.33
N MET A 85 -2.95 -11.24 15.36
CA MET A 85 -3.86 -10.49 16.23
C MET A 85 -5.08 -10.10 15.41
N ASP A 86 -6.24 -10.51 15.87
CA ASP A 86 -7.55 -10.20 15.31
C ASP A 86 -8.21 -9.19 16.25
N ILE A 87 -8.34 -7.95 15.77
CA ILE A 87 -8.80 -6.79 16.55
C ILE A 87 -10.14 -6.34 15.96
N ASP A 88 -11.21 -6.53 16.73
CA ASP A 88 -12.55 -6.06 16.39
C ASP A 88 -12.63 -4.55 16.65
N LEU A 89 -12.86 -3.75 15.61
CA LEU A 89 -12.87 -2.29 15.73
C LEU A 89 -14.17 -1.74 16.33
N ASN A 90 -15.24 -2.53 16.38
CA ASN A 90 -16.52 -2.15 16.99
C ASN A 90 -16.46 -2.29 18.50
N THR A 91 -15.83 -3.36 19.00
CA THR A 91 -15.74 -3.65 20.44
C THR A 91 -14.40 -3.27 21.05
N LEU A 92 -13.37 -3.05 20.22
CA LEU A 92 -11.96 -2.91 20.61
C LEU A 92 -11.43 -4.12 21.40
N ALA A 93 -12.11 -5.26 21.28
CA ALA A 93 -11.59 -6.52 21.78
C ALA A 93 -10.54 -7.06 20.80
N ALA A 94 -9.51 -7.71 21.33
CA ALA A 94 -8.52 -8.39 20.52
C ALA A 94 -8.26 -9.79 21.04
N ARG A 95 -7.98 -10.68 20.10
CA ARG A 95 -7.48 -12.02 20.38
C ARG A 95 -6.20 -12.28 19.61
N LYS A 96 -5.33 -13.07 20.21
CA LYS A 96 -4.10 -13.56 19.59
C LYS A 96 -4.24 -15.04 19.30
N VAL A 97 -4.08 -15.40 18.05
CA VAL A 97 -4.23 -16.78 17.55
C VAL A 97 -2.89 -17.23 17.00
N LEU A 98 -2.35 -18.32 17.53
CA LEU A 98 -1.14 -18.95 17.00
C LEU A 98 -1.48 -19.74 15.74
N PHE A 99 -0.63 -19.66 14.72
CA PHE A 99 -0.73 -20.51 13.53
C PHE A 99 0.60 -21.21 13.27
N PRO A 100 0.58 -22.43 12.71
CA PRO A 100 1.78 -23.24 12.55
C PRO A 100 2.70 -22.69 11.46
N HIS A 101 3.95 -23.15 11.47
CA HIS A 101 4.87 -23.01 10.35
C HIS A 101 4.25 -23.58 9.07
N LEU A 102 4.39 -22.84 7.97
CA LEU A 102 3.97 -23.25 6.64
C LEU A 102 5.16 -23.73 5.82
N GLU A 103 4.92 -24.60 4.85
CA GLU A 103 5.97 -25.06 3.94
C GLU A 103 6.66 -23.85 3.28
N SER A 104 7.93 -23.65 3.61
CA SER A 104 8.69 -22.48 3.19
C SER A 104 10.17 -22.82 3.02
N THR A 105 10.86 -21.96 2.30
CA THR A 105 12.32 -21.99 2.15
C THR A 105 12.85 -20.58 2.36
N ILE A 106 14.15 -20.44 2.62
CA ILE A 106 14.80 -19.13 2.75
C ILE A 106 14.57 -18.22 1.53
N PHE A 107 14.28 -18.81 0.37
CA PHE A 107 14.06 -18.13 -0.90
C PHE A 107 12.58 -17.97 -1.28
N MET A 108 11.65 -18.17 -0.35
CA MET A 108 10.22 -18.08 -0.64
C MET A 108 9.57 -16.97 0.16
N GLU A 109 9.18 -15.86 -0.46
CA GLU A 109 8.51 -14.71 0.14
C GLU A 109 6.98 -14.78 0.02
N GLU A 110 6.30 -13.83 0.66
CA GLU A 110 4.85 -13.79 0.75
C GLU A 110 4.26 -12.38 0.72
N LYS A 111 3.07 -12.26 0.13
CA LYS A 111 2.23 -11.05 0.16
C LYS A 111 0.83 -11.42 0.64
N ILE A 112 0.26 -10.61 1.53
CA ILE A 112 -1.11 -10.75 2.04
C ILE A 112 -1.98 -9.71 1.36
N PHE A 113 -3.20 -10.08 1.01
CA PHE A 113 -4.18 -9.19 0.39
C PHE A 113 -5.60 -9.64 0.73
N VAL A 114 -6.57 -8.76 0.48
CA VAL A 114 -7.99 -9.06 0.64
C VAL A 114 -8.64 -9.17 -0.74
N TYR A 115 -9.52 -10.15 -0.90
CA TYR A 115 -10.33 -10.34 -2.10
C TYR A 115 -11.69 -10.87 -1.68
N LYS A 116 -12.78 -10.23 -2.13
CA LYS A 116 -14.17 -10.62 -1.79
C LYS A 116 -14.38 -10.87 -0.29
N ASN A 117 -13.88 -9.96 0.56
CA ASN A 117 -13.95 -10.02 2.02
C ASN A 117 -13.24 -11.21 2.69
N ASP A 118 -12.36 -11.87 1.94
CA ASP A 118 -11.51 -12.95 2.43
C ASP A 118 -10.03 -12.53 2.41
N ILE A 119 -9.27 -12.98 3.41
CA ILE A 119 -7.83 -12.71 3.49
C ILE A 119 -7.07 -13.85 2.82
N PHE A 120 -6.24 -13.49 1.85
CA PHE A 120 -5.38 -14.41 1.13
C PHE A 120 -3.92 -14.10 1.38
N MET A 121 -3.10 -15.14 1.27
CA MET A 121 -1.65 -15.02 1.20
C MET A 121 -1.15 -15.81 0.00
N ILE A 122 -0.36 -15.15 -0.84
CA ILE A 122 0.35 -15.80 -1.94
C ILE A 122 1.83 -15.89 -1.62
N THR A 123 2.44 -17.03 -1.92
CA THR A 123 3.87 -17.23 -1.77
C THR A 123 4.57 -17.36 -3.12
N TYR A 124 5.83 -16.94 -3.19
CA TYR A 124 6.62 -16.94 -4.42
C TYR A 124 8.10 -17.13 -4.14
N ASN A 125 8.82 -17.71 -5.09
CA ASN A 125 10.27 -17.85 -4.99
C ASN A 125 11.01 -16.59 -5.44
N THR A 126 12.15 -16.30 -4.81
CA THR A 126 13.03 -15.18 -5.13
C THR A 126 14.46 -15.59 -5.51
N ASN A 127 14.81 -16.88 -5.51
CA ASN A 127 16.17 -17.35 -5.82
C ASN A 127 16.27 -18.04 -7.19
N TRP A 128 17.20 -17.56 -8.02
CA TRP A 128 17.50 -18.00 -9.40
C TRP A 128 16.37 -17.88 -10.42
N TYR A 129 15.12 -18.00 -9.98
CA TYR A 129 13.91 -17.85 -10.76
C TYR A 129 12.78 -17.33 -9.90
N PHE A 130 11.95 -16.50 -10.51
CA PHE A 130 10.66 -16.13 -9.94
C PHE A 130 9.65 -17.20 -10.28
N ARG A 131 8.81 -17.57 -9.31
CA ARG A 131 7.60 -18.35 -9.55
C ARG A 131 6.65 -18.22 -8.38
N TYR A 132 5.38 -17.91 -8.66
CA TYR A 132 4.30 -18.06 -7.69
C TYR A 132 4.07 -19.54 -7.35
N ARG A 133 3.97 -19.85 -6.05
CA ARG A 133 3.98 -21.21 -5.50
C ARG A 133 2.62 -21.63 -4.96
N PHE A 134 2.22 -21.04 -3.84
CA PHE A 134 1.04 -21.45 -3.10
C PHE A 134 0.13 -20.24 -2.86
N LEU A 135 -1.16 -20.54 -2.74
CA LEU A 135 -2.15 -19.61 -2.26
C LEU A 135 -2.77 -20.21 -1.01
N TYR A 136 -2.85 -19.41 0.04
CA TYR A 136 -3.54 -19.74 1.28
C TYR A 136 -4.70 -18.77 1.48
N LYS A 137 -5.78 -19.27 2.08
CA LYS A 137 -6.90 -18.47 2.57
C LYS A 137 -6.92 -18.56 4.09
N TRP A 138 -7.09 -17.43 4.77
CA TRP A 138 -7.26 -17.40 6.21
C TRP A 138 -8.68 -17.86 6.56
N LEU A 139 -8.80 -19.05 7.15
CA LEU A 139 -10.08 -19.67 7.51
C LEU A 139 -9.98 -20.33 8.88
N ASN A 140 -10.98 -20.08 9.72
CA ASN A 140 -11.10 -20.69 11.05
C ASN A 140 -9.76 -20.64 11.81
N ASP A 141 -9.18 -19.45 11.91
CA ASP A 141 -7.97 -19.22 12.68
C ASP A 141 -6.71 -19.94 12.14
N SER A 142 -6.69 -20.28 10.85
CA SER A 142 -5.57 -20.96 10.19
C SER A 142 -5.40 -20.62 8.71
N TRP A 143 -4.19 -20.80 8.18
CA TRP A 143 -3.92 -20.72 6.74
C TRP A 143 -4.27 -22.04 6.05
N VAL A 144 -5.31 -22.03 5.22
CA VAL A 144 -5.76 -23.20 4.46
C VAL A 144 -5.26 -23.10 3.02
N PRO A 145 -4.52 -24.11 2.51
CA PRO A 145 -4.04 -24.10 1.14
C PRO A 145 -5.21 -24.22 0.16
N MET A 146 -5.19 -23.37 -0.87
CA MET A 146 -6.21 -23.34 -1.91
C MET A 146 -5.66 -23.95 -3.20
N LYS A 147 -6.56 -24.55 -4.01
CA LYS A 147 -6.21 -24.89 -5.39
C LYS A 147 -5.85 -23.60 -6.13
N PHE A 148 -4.63 -23.55 -6.63
CA PHE A 148 -4.08 -22.33 -7.22
C PHE A 148 -3.41 -22.64 -8.55
N LYS A 149 -3.83 -21.92 -9.59
CA LYS A 149 -3.20 -21.97 -10.91
C LYS A 149 -2.55 -20.63 -11.21
N THR A 150 -1.37 -20.67 -11.81
CA THR A 150 -0.67 -19.48 -12.28
C THR A 150 -0.42 -19.67 -13.76
N ALA A 151 -0.67 -18.65 -14.57
CA ALA A 151 -0.47 -18.71 -16.01
C ALA A 151 1.04 -18.66 -16.35
N ASP A 152 1.78 -19.73 -16.06
CA ASP A 152 3.22 -19.91 -16.30
C ASP A 152 4.06 -18.63 -16.06
N ILE A 153 3.77 -17.95 -14.94
CA ILE A 153 4.49 -16.74 -14.53
C ILE A 153 5.79 -17.20 -13.87
N GLN A 154 6.76 -17.55 -14.72
CA GLN A 154 8.09 -17.97 -14.32
C GLN A 154 9.13 -17.30 -15.22
N PHE A 155 10.12 -16.66 -14.60
CA PHE A 155 11.25 -16.08 -15.32
C PHE A 155 12.52 -16.22 -14.50
N ARG A 156 13.67 -16.25 -15.18
CA ARG A 156 14.98 -16.38 -14.53
C ARG A 156 15.35 -15.07 -13.86
N MET A 157 15.94 -15.16 -12.67
CA MET A 157 16.42 -14.02 -11.90
C MET A 157 17.82 -14.30 -11.39
N LEU A 158 18.81 -13.55 -11.87
CA LEU A 158 20.20 -13.72 -11.45
C LEU A 158 20.49 -12.85 -10.23
N PHE A 159 20.07 -13.30 -9.03
CA PHE A 159 20.24 -12.57 -7.76
C PHE A 159 19.62 -11.16 -7.76
N ARG A 160 18.51 -11.00 -8.47
CA ARG A 160 17.76 -9.75 -8.55
C ARG A 160 16.50 -9.84 -7.70
N TYR A 161 16.13 -8.71 -7.10
CA TYR A 161 14.90 -8.56 -6.35
C TYR A 161 13.70 -8.43 -7.28
N VAL A 162 12.56 -8.93 -6.79
CA VAL A 162 11.26 -8.73 -7.42
C VAL A 162 10.46 -7.81 -6.55
N GLU A 163 9.94 -6.76 -7.15
CA GLU A 163 8.88 -5.98 -6.52
C GLU A 163 7.53 -6.57 -6.92
N ILE A 164 6.65 -6.76 -5.94
CA ILE A 164 5.27 -7.18 -6.17
C ILE A 164 4.36 -6.17 -5.48
N HIS A 165 3.72 -5.35 -6.29
CA HIS A 165 2.65 -4.47 -5.84
C HIS A 165 1.29 -5.13 -6.10
N ILE A 166 0.42 -5.13 -5.08
CA ILE A 166 -0.95 -5.60 -5.18
C ILE A 166 -1.87 -4.39 -5.15
N THR A 167 -2.60 -4.20 -6.24
CA THR A 167 -3.55 -3.12 -6.40
C THR A 167 -4.96 -3.66 -6.19
N LEU A 168 -5.69 -3.05 -5.25
CA LEU A 168 -7.09 -3.32 -4.94
C LEU A 168 -7.93 -2.12 -5.38
N SER A 169 -8.65 -2.24 -6.50
CA SER A 169 -9.51 -1.14 -6.98
C SER A 169 -10.85 -1.07 -6.26
N ASP A 170 -11.36 -2.24 -5.93
CA ASP A 170 -12.65 -2.55 -5.30
C ASP A 170 -12.52 -3.93 -4.64
N SER A 171 -13.61 -4.46 -4.09
CA SER A 171 -13.60 -5.76 -3.40
C SER A 171 -13.24 -6.95 -4.31
N ASP A 172 -13.38 -6.80 -5.63
CA ASP A 172 -13.44 -7.90 -6.61
C ASP A 172 -12.35 -7.80 -7.69
N THR A 173 -11.53 -6.76 -7.66
CA THR A 173 -10.49 -6.50 -8.65
C THR A 173 -9.13 -6.39 -7.96
N VAL A 174 -8.36 -7.47 -8.08
CA VAL A 174 -6.98 -7.55 -7.57
C VAL A 174 -6.01 -7.73 -8.73
N ILE A 175 -5.13 -6.75 -8.89
CA ILE A 175 -4.08 -6.75 -9.90
C ILE A 175 -2.72 -6.89 -9.23
N PHE A 176 -1.95 -7.84 -9.72
CA PHE A 176 -0.56 -8.06 -9.35
C PHE A 176 0.33 -7.40 -10.39
N THR A 177 1.18 -6.48 -9.94
CA THR A 177 2.28 -5.95 -10.73
C THR A 177 3.56 -6.57 -10.23
N THR A 178 4.13 -7.49 -11.00
CA THR A 178 5.39 -8.17 -10.69
C THR A 178 6.49 -7.55 -11.53
N SER A 179 7.44 -6.87 -10.92
CA SER A 179 8.50 -6.17 -11.64
C SER A 179 9.89 -6.61 -11.17
N LEU A 180 10.81 -6.77 -12.12
CA LEU A 180 12.17 -7.23 -11.84
C LEU A 180 13.11 -6.04 -11.73
N LEU A 181 13.76 -5.87 -10.58
CA LEU A 181 14.57 -4.69 -10.29
C LEU A 181 15.68 -4.47 -11.34
N GLY A 182 15.59 -3.34 -12.04
CA GLY A 182 16.59 -2.87 -13.00
C GLY A 182 16.68 -3.68 -14.30
N GLU A 183 15.66 -4.48 -14.64
CA GLU A 183 15.59 -5.25 -15.90
C GLU A 183 14.53 -4.73 -16.87
N ASN A 184 13.83 -3.63 -16.54
CA ASN A 184 12.74 -3.11 -17.35
C ASN A 184 11.61 -4.12 -17.61
N MET A 185 11.55 -5.20 -16.83
CA MET A 185 10.55 -6.25 -16.96
C MET A 185 9.42 -6.05 -15.97
N VAL A 186 8.19 -6.09 -16.46
CA VAL A 186 6.98 -6.10 -15.63
C VAL A 186 5.94 -7.05 -16.20
N ILE A 187 5.26 -7.76 -15.30
CA ILE A 187 4.17 -8.66 -15.59
C ILE A 187 2.95 -8.18 -14.81
N PHE A 188 1.86 -7.90 -15.53
CA PHE A 188 0.58 -7.59 -14.93
C PHE A 188 -0.33 -8.82 -15.00
N SER A 189 -0.87 -9.20 -13.86
CA SER A 189 -1.73 -10.38 -13.72
C SER A 189 -2.96 -10.06 -12.88
N LYS A 190 -4.09 -10.69 -13.23
CA LYS A 190 -5.35 -10.54 -12.51
C LYS A 190 -5.62 -11.80 -11.69
N PHE A 191 -5.97 -11.61 -10.43
CA PHE A 191 -6.41 -12.70 -9.56
C PHE A 191 -7.93 -12.88 -9.68
N THR A 192 -8.37 -14.10 -9.95
CA THR A 192 -9.79 -14.45 -10.10
C THR A 192 -10.09 -15.82 -9.49
N GLU A 193 -11.36 -16.06 -9.22
CA GLU A 193 -11.86 -17.42 -9.02
C GLU A 193 -11.74 -18.23 -10.33
N ASN A 194 -11.55 -19.53 -10.18
CA ASN A 194 -11.57 -20.50 -11.27
C ASN A 194 -12.79 -21.40 -11.10
N ASP A 195 -13.84 -21.11 -11.85
CA ASP A 195 -15.14 -21.79 -11.80
C ASP A 195 -15.05 -23.27 -12.20
N GLU A 196 -14.08 -23.65 -13.04
CA GLU A 196 -13.96 -25.02 -13.55
C GLU A 196 -13.43 -26.01 -12.51
N ASP A 197 -12.51 -25.59 -11.64
CA ASP A 197 -11.83 -26.48 -10.70
C ASP A 197 -12.14 -26.21 -9.21
N VAL A 198 -13.01 -25.23 -8.93
CA VAL A 198 -13.25 -24.71 -7.57
C VAL A 198 -11.93 -24.30 -6.93
N GLY A 199 -11.32 -23.25 -7.47
CA GLY A 199 -10.02 -22.74 -7.02
C GLY A 199 -9.83 -21.28 -7.41
N TYR A 200 -8.57 -20.85 -7.42
CA TYR A 200 -8.19 -19.49 -7.82
C TYR A 200 -7.11 -19.54 -8.89
N MET A 201 -7.05 -18.49 -9.69
CA MET A 201 -6.07 -18.34 -10.74
C MET A 201 -5.48 -16.95 -10.74
N LEU A 202 -4.17 -16.89 -10.98
CA LEU A 202 -3.48 -15.67 -11.33
C LEU A 202 -3.18 -15.69 -12.83
N THR A 203 -4.00 -14.96 -13.59
CA THR A 203 -3.92 -14.92 -15.06
C THR A 203 -3.10 -13.72 -15.49
N ARG A 204 -1.97 -13.97 -16.13
CA ARG A 204 -1.20 -12.95 -16.84
C ARG A 204 -2.02 -12.41 -18.00
N PHE A 205 -2.20 -11.10 -18.04
CA PHE A 205 -2.87 -10.44 -19.16
C PHE A 205 -1.94 -9.51 -19.93
N TYR A 206 -0.81 -9.07 -19.35
CA TYR A 206 0.15 -8.24 -20.06
C TYR A 206 1.58 -8.42 -19.51
N THR A 207 2.58 -8.30 -20.38
CA THR A 207 4.00 -8.34 -20.03
C THR A 207 4.79 -7.45 -20.98
N THR A 208 5.78 -6.77 -20.44
CA THR A 208 6.81 -6.07 -21.21
C THR A 208 8.18 -6.28 -20.58
N ASP A 209 9.21 -6.15 -21.38
CA ASP A 209 10.62 -6.00 -21.03
C ASP A 209 11.20 -4.65 -21.52
N GLU A 210 10.34 -3.74 -22.00
CA GLU A 210 10.70 -2.46 -22.62
C GLU A 210 10.06 -1.28 -21.87
N LEU A 211 10.24 -1.22 -20.56
CA LEU A 211 9.86 -0.02 -19.81
C LEU A 211 10.59 1.24 -20.33
N PRO A 212 9.92 2.40 -20.41
CA PRO A 212 10.44 3.60 -21.09
C PRO A 212 11.66 4.22 -20.40
N LEU A 213 11.81 3.99 -19.09
CA LEU A 213 12.95 4.46 -18.31
C LEU A 213 14.06 3.39 -18.27
N PRO A 214 15.33 3.74 -18.51
CA PRO A 214 16.43 2.76 -18.48
C PRO A 214 16.68 2.21 -17.07
N SER A 215 17.01 0.92 -16.98
CA SER A 215 17.36 0.24 -15.71
C SER A 215 16.37 0.51 -14.58
N SER A 216 15.08 0.43 -14.92
CA SER A 216 13.95 0.73 -14.07
C SER A 216 13.12 -0.51 -13.77
N HIS A 217 12.16 -0.33 -12.88
CA HIS A 217 11.10 -1.28 -12.59
C HIS A 217 9.87 -0.51 -12.09
N VAL A 218 8.73 -1.19 -12.04
CA VAL A 218 7.51 -0.61 -11.46
C VAL A 218 7.54 -0.79 -9.94
N LEU A 219 7.43 0.33 -9.22
CA LEU A 219 7.38 0.38 -7.77
C LEU A 219 5.96 0.10 -7.27
N PHE A 220 4.97 0.79 -7.84
CA PHE A 220 3.56 0.55 -7.57
C PHE A 220 2.68 0.94 -8.77
N THR A 221 1.47 0.39 -8.77
CA THR A 221 0.49 0.58 -9.85
C THR A 221 -0.86 0.96 -9.27
N GLY A 222 -1.53 1.93 -9.87
CA GLY A 222 -2.95 2.19 -9.70
C GLY A 222 -3.76 1.74 -10.91
N ILE A 223 -5.05 1.50 -10.74
CA ILE A 223 -5.97 1.15 -11.81
C ILE A 223 -7.12 2.15 -11.91
N LYS A 224 -7.45 2.58 -13.13
CA LYS A 224 -8.61 3.43 -13.40
C LYS A 224 -9.31 2.95 -14.66
N GLY A 225 -10.49 2.35 -14.49
CA GLY A 225 -11.14 1.63 -15.59
C GLY A 225 -10.25 0.50 -16.07
N GLU A 226 -9.92 0.46 -17.36
CA GLU A 226 -9.03 -0.55 -17.94
C GLU A 226 -7.55 -0.13 -17.96
N LYS A 227 -7.25 1.09 -17.53
CA LYS A 227 -5.90 1.65 -17.60
C LYS A 227 -5.14 1.41 -16.32
N LEU A 228 -3.87 1.04 -16.44
CA LEU A 228 -2.95 0.92 -15.32
C LEU A 228 -2.02 2.13 -15.34
N SER A 229 -1.79 2.73 -14.18
CA SER A 229 -0.90 3.89 -14.02
C SER A 229 0.19 3.51 -13.04
N SER A 230 1.41 3.38 -13.54
CA SER A 230 2.56 2.86 -12.81
C SER A 230 3.55 3.97 -12.47
N ILE A 231 4.00 3.99 -11.22
CA ILE A 231 5.15 4.80 -10.78
C ILE A 231 6.38 3.90 -10.76
N MET A 232 7.49 4.46 -11.19
CA MET A 232 8.73 3.72 -11.43
C MET A 232 9.81 4.04 -10.40
N GLU A 233 10.74 3.12 -10.26
CA GLU A 233 12.02 3.34 -9.58
C GLU A 233 13.17 2.95 -10.52
N MET A 234 14.14 3.86 -10.66
CA MET A 234 15.29 3.75 -11.53
C MET A 234 16.56 3.42 -10.74
N LYS A 235 17.45 2.63 -11.34
CA LYS A 235 18.75 2.30 -10.75
C LYS A 235 19.87 3.14 -11.36
N TYR A 236 20.37 4.10 -10.59
CA TYR A 236 21.52 4.95 -10.93
C TYR A 236 22.60 4.88 -9.83
N GLY A 237 23.22 3.72 -9.66
CA GLY A 237 24.16 3.46 -8.55
C GLY A 237 23.45 3.21 -7.22
N THR A 238 22.41 3.98 -6.92
CA THR A 238 21.35 3.67 -5.95
C THR A 238 19.98 3.72 -6.63
N TYR A 239 18.94 3.27 -5.94
CA TYR A 239 17.58 3.30 -6.45
C TYR A 239 16.94 4.67 -6.19
N HIS A 240 16.19 5.18 -7.16
CA HIS A 240 15.51 6.47 -7.11
C HIS A 240 14.12 6.35 -7.74
N TRP A 241 13.08 6.53 -6.95
CA TRP A 241 11.72 6.63 -7.44
C TRP A 241 11.55 7.91 -8.25
N VAL A 242 10.66 7.87 -9.22
CA VAL A 242 10.43 8.94 -10.20
C VAL A 242 9.01 9.45 -10.00
N PRO A 243 8.79 10.39 -9.06
CA PRO A 243 7.46 10.84 -8.72
C PRO A 243 6.83 11.74 -9.78
N ASP A 244 7.64 12.38 -10.63
CA ASP A 244 7.19 13.31 -11.67
C ASP A 244 6.79 12.61 -12.97
N THR A 245 6.86 11.29 -13.05
CA THR A 245 6.51 10.51 -14.24
C THR A 245 5.58 9.35 -13.89
N VAL A 246 4.41 9.33 -14.52
CA VAL A 246 3.50 8.17 -14.54
C VAL A 246 3.61 7.48 -15.88
N ILE A 247 3.75 6.16 -15.86
CA ILE A 247 3.63 5.34 -17.05
C ILE A 247 2.23 4.75 -17.09
N GLU A 248 1.42 5.24 -18.03
CA GLU A 248 0.12 4.66 -18.32
C GLU A 248 0.29 3.45 -19.25
N VAL A 249 -0.23 2.31 -18.82
CA VAL A 249 -0.27 1.07 -19.59
C VAL A 249 -1.71 0.80 -19.98
N ASN A 250 -1.95 0.68 -21.28
CA ASN A 250 -3.20 0.13 -21.77
C ASN A 250 -2.96 -1.31 -22.23
N PRO A 251 -3.33 -2.31 -21.42
CA PRO A 251 -3.06 -3.71 -21.73
C PRO A 251 -3.81 -4.19 -22.99
N ASN A 252 -4.88 -3.52 -23.42
CA ASN A 252 -5.65 -3.92 -24.60
C ASN A 252 -4.96 -3.58 -25.93
N ASN A 253 -4.11 -2.54 -25.95
CA ASN A 253 -3.38 -2.12 -27.14
C ASN A 253 -1.85 -2.25 -26.99
N GLU A 254 -1.40 -2.77 -25.85
CA GLU A 254 0.01 -3.03 -25.53
C GLU A 254 0.91 -1.78 -25.62
N THR A 255 0.35 -0.59 -25.38
CA THR A 255 1.10 0.68 -25.44
C THR A 255 1.42 1.27 -24.07
N PHE A 256 2.57 1.94 -24.01
CA PHE A 256 2.99 2.80 -22.90
C PHE A 256 2.85 4.26 -23.29
N VAL A 257 2.29 5.06 -22.39
CA VAL A 257 2.29 6.51 -22.49
C VAL A 257 2.99 7.07 -21.26
N GLU A 258 4.08 7.78 -21.48
CA GLU A 258 4.75 8.55 -20.45
C GLU A 258 3.97 9.84 -20.21
N ILE A 259 3.56 10.08 -18.96
CA ILE A 259 2.82 11.25 -18.55
C ILE A 259 3.63 11.98 -17.48
N ASN A 260 4.06 13.19 -17.81
CA ASN A 260 4.76 14.05 -16.87
C ASN A 260 3.77 14.76 -15.96
N ILE A 261 3.93 14.55 -14.66
CA ILE A 261 3.17 15.22 -13.61
C ILE A 261 3.67 16.66 -13.49
N GLN A 262 2.73 17.60 -13.35
CA GLN A 262 3.02 19.01 -13.14
C GLN A 262 2.66 19.41 -11.71
N GLY A 263 3.43 20.29 -11.10
CA GLY A 263 3.19 20.81 -9.76
C GLY A 263 4.08 20.17 -8.69
N ASP A 264 3.64 20.27 -7.43
CA ASP A 264 4.39 19.72 -6.30
C ASP A 264 4.32 18.20 -6.29
N VAL A 265 5.45 17.57 -5.98
CA VAL A 265 5.59 16.10 -5.85
C VAL A 265 6.12 15.76 -4.46
N PRO A 266 5.82 14.57 -3.92
CA PRO A 266 6.38 14.14 -2.64
C PRO A 266 7.90 14.07 -2.73
N ASN A 267 8.59 14.44 -1.65
CA ASN A 267 10.05 14.49 -1.60
C ASN A 267 10.68 13.24 -0.94
N TRP A 268 10.02 12.09 -1.04
CA TRP A 268 10.59 10.84 -0.56
C TRP A 268 11.91 10.54 -1.30
N ALA A 269 12.83 9.88 -0.62
CA ALA A 269 14.09 9.42 -1.14
C ALA A 269 13.99 7.94 -1.54
N PHE A 270 14.96 7.49 -2.32
CA PHE A 270 15.14 6.11 -2.78
C PHE A 270 13.83 5.47 -3.27
N SER A 271 13.19 4.63 -2.45
CA SER A 271 12.06 3.77 -2.83
C SER A 271 10.67 4.35 -2.59
N GLY A 272 10.57 5.67 -2.44
CA GLY A 272 9.28 6.36 -2.40
C GLY A 272 8.45 6.01 -1.15
N PRO A 273 7.11 5.94 -1.27
CA PRO A 273 6.23 5.67 -0.15
C PRO A 273 6.33 4.22 0.31
N ARG A 274 6.28 4.00 1.63
CA ARG A 274 6.26 2.65 2.21
C ARG A 274 4.89 1.96 2.06
N TYR A 275 3.81 2.74 2.09
CA TYR A 275 2.46 2.24 1.96
C TYR A 275 1.75 2.92 0.81
N VAL A 276 1.13 2.11 -0.03
CA VAL A 276 0.34 2.53 -1.18
C VAL A 276 -0.99 1.80 -1.09
N PHE A 277 -2.07 2.56 -1.02
CA PHE A 277 -3.42 2.03 -1.04
C PHE A 277 -4.22 2.75 -2.12
N GLN A 278 -5.16 2.04 -2.74
CA GLN A 278 -6.04 2.64 -3.72
C GLN A 278 -7.47 2.73 -3.19
N SER A 279 -8.12 3.86 -3.45
CA SER A 279 -9.57 4.01 -3.39
C SER A 279 -10.04 4.76 -4.62
N LYS A 280 -10.94 4.13 -5.40
CA LYS A 280 -11.39 4.64 -6.70
C LYS A 280 -10.20 5.00 -7.61
N ASP A 281 -10.12 6.24 -8.09
CA ASP A 281 -9.06 6.77 -8.95
C ASP A 281 -7.94 7.48 -8.18
N LYS A 282 -7.80 7.21 -6.87
CA LYS A 282 -6.83 7.89 -6.01
C LYS A 282 -5.93 6.88 -5.32
N LEU A 283 -4.63 7.13 -5.36
CA LEU A 283 -3.63 6.39 -4.60
C LEU A 283 -3.25 7.19 -3.36
N LEU A 284 -3.53 6.64 -2.18
CA LEU A 284 -3.04 7.13 -0.90
C LEU A 284 -1.60 6.64 -0.70
N LEU A 285 -0.68 7.58 -0.51
CA LEU A 285 0.74 7.34 -0.38
C LEU A 285 1.19 7.85 0.98
N ALA A 286 1.82 6.98 1.77
CA ALA A 286 2.23 7.32 3.13
C ALA A 286 3.51 6.60 3.54
N GLY A 287 4.20 7.22 4.50
CA GLY A 287 5.49 6.73 4.99
C GLY A 287 6.57 6.77 3.92
N GLY A 288 7.72 6.17 4.23
CA GLY A 288 8.92 6.33 3.43
C GLY A 288 9.93 7.22 4.16
N THR A 289 11.07 7.43 3.53
CA THR A 289 12.16 8.23 4.08
C THR A 289 12.41 9.45 3.22
N GLU A 290 12.80 10.55 3.83
CA GLU A 290 13.28 11.75 3.18
C GLU A 290 14.77 11.91 3.45
N LEU A 291 15.50 12.36 2.43
CA LEU A 291 16.90 12.72 2.58
C LEU A 291 16.99 14.15 3.13
N ILE A 292 17.46 14.30 4.37
CA ILE A 292 17.65 15.61 5.01
C ILE A 292 19.13 16.05 5.03
N GLY A 293 20.05 15.18 4.60
CA GLY A 293 21.48 15.43 4.45
C GLY A 293 22.18 14.25 3.77
N ILE A 294 23.49 14.34 3.53
CA ILE A 294 24.27 13.34 2.75
C ILE A 294 24.13 11.91 3.28
N ASP A 295 24.04 11.73 4.61
CA ASP A 295 23.83 10.45 5.29
C ASP A 295 22.73 10.52 6.36
N GLN A 296 21.83 11.49 6.24
CA GLN A 296 20.76 11.71 7.23
C GLN A 296 19.41 11.47 6.58
N HIS A 297 18.68 10.50 7.13
CA HIS A 297 17.34 10.15 6.71
C HIS A 297 16.34 10.47 7.83
N LYS A 298 15.18 10.97 7.44
CA LYS A 298 14.05 11.17 8.34
C LYS A 298 12.87 10.38 7.81
N GLN A 299 12.12 9.70 8.67
CA GLN A 299 10.84 9.16 8.24
C GLN A 299 9.88 10.30 7.92
N SER A 300 9.30 10.25 6.72
CA SER A 300 8.31 11.24 6.31
C SER A 300 7.01 10.99 7.05
N ARG A 301 6.44 12.07 7.60
CA ARG A 301 5.10 12.05 8.21
C ARG A 301 4.02 12.47 7.23
N ASP A 302 4.41 12.96 6.06
CA ASP A 302 3.48 13.51 5.10
C ASP A 302 2.68 12.40 4.42
N ILE A 303 1.42 12.70 4.18
CA ILE A 303 0.49 11.83 3.48
C ILE A 303 0.10 12.53 2.19
N TRP A 304 0.21 11.82 1.08
CA TRP A 304 -0.06 12.35 -0.24
C TRP A 304 -1.13 11.51 -0.94
N ILE A 305 -1.85 12.14 -1.85
CA ILE A 305 -2.72 11.47 -2.79
C ILE A 305 -2.20 11.72 -4.20
N LEU A 306 -2.04 10.66 -4.99
CA LEU A 306 -1.93 10.76 -6.45
C LEU A 306 -3.32 10.53 -7.06
N ASN A 307 -3.85 11.54 -7.75
CA ASN A 307 -5.10 11.42 -8.49
C ASN A 307 -4.81 10.90 -9.91
N LEU A 308 -5.29 9.70 -10.23
CA LEU A 308 -5.09 9.02 -11.52
C LEU A 308 -5.92 9.64 -12.66
N SER A 309 -6.91 10.49 -12.35
CA SER A 309 -7.69 11.21 -13.36
C SER A 309 -6.99 12.46 -13.87
N SER A 310 -6.30 13.18 -13.00
CA SER A 310 -5.62 14.43 -13.33
C SER A 310 -4.10 14.31 -13.40
N TYR A 311 -3.52 13.19 -12.94
CA TYR A 311 -2.07 13.00 -12.75
C TYR A 311 -1.46 14.14 -11.95
N THR A 312 -2.05 14.40 -10.78
CA THR A 312 -1.60 15.44 -9.86
C THR A 312 -1.48 14.88 -8.46
N TYR A 313 -0.44 15.29 -7.74
CA TYR A 313 -0.34 15.05 -6.32
C TYR A 313 -1.07 16.12 -5.52
N ALA A 314 -1.57 15.73 -4.35
CA ALA A 314 -2.02 16.62 -3.31
C ALA A 314 -1.54 16.12 -1.96
N GLN A 315 -0.81 16.96 -1.22
CA GLN A 315 -0.47 16.69 0.17
C GLN A 315 -1.72 16.89 1.03
N LEU A 316 -2.00 15.94 1.92
CA LEU A 316 -3.11 16.05 2.86
C LEU A 316 -2.73 16.96 4.04
N PRO A 317 -3.68 17.73 4.59
CA PRO A 317 -3.46 18.56 5.77
C PRO A 317 -3.45 17.73 7.07
N VAL A 318 -3.00 16.48 7.00
CA VAL A 318 -2.85 15.56 8.13
C VAL A 318 -1.53 14.82 7.99
N GLN A 319 -0.85 14.62 9.11
CA GLN A 319 0.43 13.95 9.17
C GLN A 319 0.34 12.69 10.03
N LEU A 320 1.14 11.68 9.70
CA LEU A 320 1.27 10.46 10.50
C LEU A 320 1.59 10.80 11.98
N PRO A 321 1.05 10.07 12.96
CA PRO A 321 1.28 10.33 14.37
C PRO A 321 2.75 10.16 14.73
N GLU A 322 3.38 11.17 15.34
CA GLU A 322 4.81 11.15 15.68
C GLU A 322 5.20 9.95 16.55
N GLU A 323 4.35 9.59 17.52
CA GLU A 323 4.55 8.45 18.41
C GLU A 323 4.57 7.10 17.67
N ALA A 324 3.95 7.02 16.49
CA ALA A 324 3.85 5.79 15.69
C ALA A 324 4.86 5.74 14.54
N MET A 325 5.79 6.71 14.43
CA MET A 325 6.80 6.79 13.37
C MET A 325 8.02 5.90 13.64
N SER A 326 7.79 4.65 14.05
CA SER A 326 8.87 3.69 14.21
C SER A 326 9.06 2.85 12.93
N TYR A 327 10.20 2.17 12.79
CA TYR A 327 10.39 1.22 11.68
C TYR A 327 9.38 0.04 11.75
N LYS A 328 8.78 -0.19 12.92
CA LYS A 328 7.80 -1.25 13.22
C LYS A 328 6.38 -0.92 12.78
N MET A 329 6.12 0.34 12.44
CA MET A 329 4.81 0.80 12.00
C MET A 329 4.28 -0.10 10.87
N CYS A 330 2.99 -0.38 10.91
CA CYS A 330 2.23 -0.96 9.80
C CYS A 330 0.97 -0.13 9.57
N ALA A 331 0.35 -0.32 8.40
CA ALA A 331 -0.82 0.46 8.02
C ALA A 331 -1.83 -0.41 7.27
N ALA A 332 -3.10 0.00 7.34
CA ALA A 332 -4.19 -0.62 6.60
C ALA A 332 -5.19 0.46 6.18
N LEU A 333 -5.92 0.22 5.10
CA LEU A 333 -6.99 1.10 4.63
C LEU A 333 -8.31 0.32 4.59
N ASP A 334 -9.32 0.84 5.27
CA ASP A 334 -10.72 0.54 4.95
C ASP A 334 -11.10 1.36 3.72
N VAL A 335 -11.09 0.71 2.56
CA VAL A 335 -11.33 1.36 1.26
C VAL A 335 -12.78 1.85 1.16
N GLU A 336 -13.74 1.13 1.75
CA GLU A 336 -15.17 1.45 1.65
C GLU A 336 -15.53 2.66 2.49
N LYS A 337 -15.00 2.76 3.71
CA LYS A 337 -15.25 3.88 4.62
C LYS A 337 -14.19 4.99 4.52
N SER A 338 -13.19 4.81 3.65
CA SER A 338 -12.03 5.70 3.52
C SER A 338 -11.33 5.96 4.86
N ILE A 339 -11.20 4.95 5.73
CA ILE A 339 -10.54 5.08 7.04
C ILE A 339 -9.14 4.50 6.95
N TYR A 340 -8.14 5.36 7.15
CA TYR A 340 -6.74 4.95 7.18
C TYR A 340 -6.29 4.67 8.61
N TYR A 341 -5.72 3.49 8.83
CA TYR A 341 -5.21 3.03 10.11
C TYR A 341 -3.69 3.01 10.11
N VAL A 342 -3.10 3.55 11.16
CA VAL A 342 -1.68 3.47 11.48
C VAL A 342 -1.55 2.70 12.78
N ILE A 343 -0.76 1.62 12.76
CA ILE A 343 -0.59 0.75 13.90
C ILE A 343 0.87 0.63 14.26
N ASP A 344 1.17 0.84 15.53
CA ASP A 344 2.46 0.54 16.14
C ASP A 344 2.16 -0.15 17.48
N VAL A 345 2.75 -1.32 17.72
CA VAL A 345 2.46 -2.10 18.93
C VAL A 345 2.89 -1.40 20.22
N ASP A 346 3.88 -0.52 20.15
CA ASP A 346 4.38 0.26 21.29
C ASP A 346 3.56 1.56 21.46
N ALA A 347 3.08 2.17 20.36
CA ALA A 347 2.36 3.45 20.40
C ALA A 347 0.83 3.33 20.46
N GLY A 348 0.24 2.26 19.92
CA GLY A 348 -1.20 2.03 19.80
C GLY A 348 -1.73 2.04 18.36
N ILE A 349 -3.06 2.11 18.24
CA ILE A 349 -3.77 2.19 16.96
C ILE A 349 -4.30 3.61 16.78
N TYR A 350 -4.01 4.18 15.62
CA TYR A 350 -4.49 5.49 15.21
C TYR A 350 -5.33 5.34 13.95
N ARG A 351 -6.38 6.14 13.82
CA ARG A 351 -7.19 6.20 12.60
C ARG A 351 -7.45 7.63 12.16
N VAL A 352 -7.67 7.83 10.87
CA VAL A 352 -8.15 9.09 10.32
C VAL A 352 -9.19 8.80 9.23
N ASN A 353 -10.28 9.56 9.24
CA ASN A 353 -11.28 9.50 8.18
C ASN A 353 -10.82 10.38 7.01
N LEU A 354 -10.69 9.78 5.83
CA LEU A 354 -10.22 10.42 4.61
C LEU A 354 -11.31 10.54 3.54
N THR A 355 -12.59 10.33 3.88
CA THR A 355 -13.73 10.40 2.93
C THR A 355 -13.70 11.66 2.08
N ARG A 356 -13.41 12.84 2.66
CA ARG A 356 -13.33 14.12 1.93
C ARG A 356 -12.34 14.09 0.76
N TRP A 357 -11.28 13.30 0.85
CA TRP A 357 -10.22 13.27 -0.15
C TRP A 357 -10.20 12.02 -1.00
N LEU A 358 -10.66 10.88 -0.50
CA LEU A 358 -10.63 9.61 -1.24
C LEU A 358 -11.92 9.34 -2.02
N GLU A 359 -13.07 9.89 -1.61
CA GLU A 359 -14.33 9.74 -2.35
C GLU A 359 -14.51 10.77 -3.46
#